data_AF-A0A561ELX8-F1
#
_entry.id   AF-A0A561ELX8-F1
#
_cell.length_a   1.000
_cell.length_b   1.000
_cell.length_c   1.000
_cell.angle_alpha   90.00
_cell.angle_beta   90.00
_cell.angle_gamma   90.00
#
_symmetry.space_group_name_H-M   'P 1'
#
loop_
_entity.id
_entity.type
_entity.pdbx_description
1 polymer ?
#
loop_
_entity_poly.entity_id
_entity_poly.type
_entity_poly.pdbx_seq_one_letter_code
_entity_poly.pdbx_strand_id
1 'polypeptide(L)'
;MQDGYRVHPEALDRYAAQLEQASERVLQIMSSLGSIEIPSNAFGLLPDAHGLYTSYQEHHDADLQNCSDLSQLLMDTAEGLSGTAEGYRNIDFDVVRTMEVIPA
;
A
#
# COMPACT_ATOMS: atom_id res chain seq x y z
N MET A 1 32.54 -7.50 -18.79
CA MET A 1 31.92 -6.24 -18.35
C MET A 1 30.56 -6.61 -17.84
N GLN A 2 30.32 -6.46 -16.53
CA GLN A 2 28.97 -6.68 -15.98
C GLN A 2 28.09 -5.58 -16.58
N ASP A 3 27.11 -5.95 -17.40
CA ASP A 3 25.98 -5.06 -17.68
C ASP A 3 25.31 -4.80 -16.33
N GLY A 4 25.73 -3.74 -15.66
CA GLY A 4 25.15 -3.30 -14.40
C GLY A 4 23.66 -3.11 -14.62
N TYR A 5 22.84 -3.63 -13.71
CA TYR A 5 21.39 -3.44 -13.72
C TYR A 5 21.09 -1.96 -13.95
N ARG A 6 20.63 -1.61 -15.16
CA ARG A 6 20.19 -0.26 -15.49
C ARG A 6 18.82 -0.11 -14.87
N VAL A 7 18.79 0.38 -13.63
CA VAL A 7 17.53 0.68 -12.97
C VAL A 7 16.91 1.88 -13.69
N HIS A 8 15.60 1.78 -13.95
CA HIS A 8 14.81 2.85 -14.54
C HIS A 8 14.02 3.53 -13.41
N PRO A 9 14.48 4.66 -12.86
CA PRO A 9 13.79 5.36 -11.77
C PRO A 9 12.34 5.69 -12.11
N GLU A 10 12.04 5.94 -13.39
CA GLU A 10 10.68 6.21 -13.86
C GLU A 10 9.75 5.00 -13.76
N ALA A 11 10.29 3.78 -13.72
CA ALA A 11 9.51 2.57 -13.49
C ALA A 11 9.16 2.43 -12.00
N LEU A 12 10.08 2.82 -11.11
CA LEU A 12 9.85 2.85 -9.66
C LEU A 12 8.77 3.87 -9.30
N ASP A 13 8.85 5.10 -9.83
CA ASP A 13 7.81 6.12 -9.63
C ASP A 13 6.43 5.65 -10.12
N ARG A 14 6.38 5.04 -11.31
CA ARG A 14 5.13 4.53 -11.87
C ARG A 14 4.53 3.43 -11.01
N TYR A 15 5.37 2.63 -10.37
CA TYR A 15 4.89 1.59 -9.47
C TYR A 15 4.44 2.19 -8.13
N ALA A 16 5.18 3.15 -7.58
CA ALA A 16 4.76 3.91 -6.39
C ALA A 16 3.38 4.55 -6.58
N ALA A 17 3.15 5.25 -7.70
CA ALA A 17 1.85 5.85 -8.03
C ALA A 17 0.72 4.81 -8.16
N GLN A 18 1.01 3.59 -8.61
CA GLN A 18 0.02 2.51 -8.65
C GLN A 18 -0.32 2.01 -7.25
N LEU A 19 0.66 1.95 -6.34
CA LEU A 19 0.43 1.55 -4.96
C LEU A 19 -0.36 2.61 -4.18
N GLU A 20 -0.12 3.90 -4.43
CA GLU A 20 -0.94 4.99 -3.89
C GLU A 20 -2.41 4.85 -4.33
N GLN A 21 -2.65 4.65 -5.63
CA GLN A 21 -4.01 4.42 -6.14
C GLN A 21 -4.64 3.14 -5.57
N ALA A 22 -3.84 2.09 -5.33
CA ALA A 22 -4.33 0.87 -4.71
C ALA A 22 -4.73 1.11 -3.24
N SER A 23 -3.93 1.87 -2.49
CA SER A 23 -4.25 2.29 -1.11
C SER A 23 -5.57 3.06 -1.06
N GLU A 24 -5.78 4.03 -1.94
CA GLU A 24 -7.04 4.78 -2.02
C GLU A 24 -8.25 3.85 -2.26
N ARG A 25 -8.12 2.86 -3.14
CA ARG A 25 -9.18 1.88 -3.39
C ARG A 25 -9.44 0.99 -2.18
N VAL A 26 -8.41 0.58 -1.45
CA VAL A 26 -8.56 -0.19 -0.20
C VAL A 26 -9.33 0.62 0.83
N LEU A 27 -9.03 1.92 0.98
CA LEU A 27 -9.78 2.79 1.89
C LEU A 27 -11.24 2.99 1.48
N GLN A 28 -11.52 3.04 0.17
CA GLN A 28 -12.90 3.07 -0.33
C GLN A 28 -13.67 1.77 -0.01
N ILE A 29 -13.01 0.61 -0.14
CA ILE A 29 -13.57 -0.69 0.25
C ILE A 29 -13.83 -0.71 1.75
N MET A 30 -12.87 -0.30 2.57
CA MET A 30 -13.00 -0.20 4.02
C MET A 30 -14.18 0.68 4.42
N SER A 31 -14.32 1.86 3.81
CA SER A 31 -15.46 2.75 4.07
C SER A 31 -16.79 2.12 3.67
N SER A 32 -16.81 1.35 2.58
CA SER A 32 -18.02 0.64 2.14
C SER A 32 -18.38 -0.49 3.11
N LEU A 33 -17.40 -1.26 3.58
CA LEU A 33 -17.58 -2.32 4.57
C LEU A 33 -18.04 -1.75 5.93
N GLY A 34 -17.43 -0.66 6.39
CA GLY A 34 -17.79 -0.01 7.65
C GLY A 34 -19.19 0.60 7.64
N SER A 35 -19.72 0.94 6.46
CA SER A 35 -21.09 1.46 6.31
C SER A 35 -22.17 0.38 6.44
N ILE A 36 -21.80 -0.91 6.39
CA ILE A 36 -22.72 -2.04 6.46
C ILE A 36 -22.73 -2.57 7.89
N GLU A 37 -23.71 -2.13 8.68
CA GLU A 37 -23.99 -2.73 9.98
C GLU A 37 -25.15 -3.73 9.85
N ILE A 38 -24.89 -4.99 10.20
CA ILE A 38 -25.94 -6.01 10.30
C ILE A 38 -26.44 -6.03 11.75
N PRO A 39 -27.70 -5.64 12.01
CA PRO A 39 -28.21 -5.61 13.37
C PRO A 39 -28.37 -7.02 13.92
N SER A 40 -28.19 -7.18 15.25
CA SER A 40 -28.25 -8.49 15.92
C SER A 40 -29.58 -9.23 15.71
N ASN A 41 -30.68 -8.51 15.53
CA ASN A 41 -31.99 -9.09 15.23
C ASN A 41 -32.08 -9.73 13.83
N ALA A 42 -31.19 -9.40 12.89
CA ALA A 42 -31.14 -10.02 11.57
C ALA A 42 -30.66 -11.48 11.63
N PHE A 43 -29.97 -11.88 12.70
CA PHE A 43 -29.53 -13.26 12.96
C PHE A 43 -30.67 -14.14 13.52
N GLY A 44 -31.84 -13.55 13.81
CA GLY A 44 -33.05 -14.24 14.23
C GLY A 44 -33.04 -14.69 15.70
N LEU A 45 -33.92 -15.65 16.01
CA LEU A 45 -34.09 -16.24 17.35
C LEU A 45 -33.40 -17.61 17.48
N LEU A 46 -32.39 -17.88 16.65
CA LEU A 46 -31.68 -19.15 16.70
C LEU A 46 -31.08 -19.37 18.10
N PRO A 47 -30.97 -20.62 18.59
CA PRO A 47 -30.39 -20.94 19.90
C PRO A 47 -28.94 -20.46 20.11
N ASP A 48 -28.31 -19.84 19.10
CA ASP A 48 -26.99 -19.23 19.14
C ASP A 48 -26.90 -17.93 18.30
N ALA A 49 -28.02 -17.23 18.10
CA ALA A 49 -28.04 -16.00 17.30
C ALA A 49 -27.10 -14.91 17.86
N HIS A 50 -26.91 -14.91 19.19
CA HIS A 50 -25.99 -14.01 19.85
C HIS A 50 -24.52 -14.35 19.53
N GLY A 51 -24.14 -15.63 19.55
CA GLY A 51 -22.78 -16.06 19.19
C GLY A 51 -22.44 -15.74 17.74
N LEU A 52 -23.39 -15.94 16.82
CA LEU A 52 -23.23 -15.58 15.41
C LEU A 52 -23.05 -14.06 15.21
N TYR A 53 -23.83 -13.25 15.92
CA TYR A 53 -23.68 -11.80 15.88
C TYR A 53 -22.31 -11.35 16.40
N THR A 54 -21.88 -11.88 17.55
CA THR A 54 -20.56 -11.56 18.12
C THR A 54 -19.43 -11.94 17.17
N SER A 55 -19.47 -13.15 16.61
CA SER A 55 -18.47 -13.58 15.62
C SER A 55 -18.50 -12.71 14.36
N TYR A 56 -19.68 -12.31 13.89
CA TYR A 56 -19.80 -11.36 12.79
C TYR A 56 -19.12 -10.02 13.11
N GLN A 57 -19.37 -9.45 14.30
CA GLN A 57 -18.74 -8.19 14.71
C GLN A 57 -17.22 -8.33 14.80
N GLU A 58 -16.71 -9.41 15.40
CA GLU A 58 -15.27 -9.68 15.49
C GLU A 58 -14.63 -9.76 14.10
N HIS A 59 -15.29 -10.43 13.14
CA HIS A 59 -14.82 -10.51 11.76
C HIS A 59 -14.90 -9.17 11.04
N HIS A 60 -15.98 -8.42 11.23
CA HIS A 60 -16.17 -7.10 10.64
C HIS A 60 -15.08 -6.12 11.11
N ASP A 61 -14.82 -6.07 12.42
CA ASP A 61 -13.77 -5.24 13.00
C ASP A 61 -12.38 -5.66 12.50
N ALA A 62 -12.12 -6.97 12.43
CA ALA A 62 -10.86 -7.50 11.90
C ALA A 62 -10.64 -7.16 10.42
N ASP A 63 -11.69 -7.23 9.60
CA ASP A 63 -11.63 -6.88 8.18
C ASP A 63 -11.35 -5.39 7.97
N LEU A 64 -11.95 -4.52 8.78
CA LEU A 64 -11.66 -3.09 8.78
C LEU A 64 -10.20 -2.81 9.16
N GLN A 65 -9.70 -3.45 10.22
CA GLN A 65 -8.30 -3.32 10.63
C GLN A 65 -7.35 -3.82 9.53
N ASN A 66 -7.64 -4.97 8.92
CA ASN A 66 -6.85 -5.53 7.82
C ASN A 66 -6.78 -4.57 6.62
N CYS A 67 -7.89 -3.90 6.28
CA CYS A 67 -7.88 -2.89 5.22
C CYS A 67 -7.02 -1.69 5.57
N SER A 68 -7.09 -1.20 6.81
CA SER A 68 -6.23 -0.11 7.29
C SER A 68 -4.75 -0.48 7.21
N ASP A 69 -4.39 -1.67 7.70
CA ASP A 69 -3.00 -2.16 7.70
C ASP A 69 -2.48 -2.36 6.28
N LEU A 70 -3.29 -2.92 5.38
CA LEU A 70 -2.93 -3.08 3.98
C LEU A 70 -2.73 -1.73 3.28
N SER A 71 -3.60 -0.75 3.54
CA SER A 71 -3.45 0.60 3.00
C SER A 71 -2.13 1.22 3.44
N GLN A 72 -1.78 1.11 4.73
CA GLN A 72 -0.52 1.63 5.25
C GLN A 72 0.69 0.94 4.58
N LEU A 73 0.67 -0.39 4.47
CA LEU A 73 1.75 -1.14 3.82
C LEU A 73 1.97 -0.71 2.37
N LEU A 74 0.89 -0.45 1.62
CA LEU A 74 0.96 0.04 0.25
C LEU A 74 1.59 1.42 0.17
N MET A 75 1.23 2.33 1.09
CA MET A 75 1.82 3.67 1.17
C MET A 75 3.31 3.62 1.54
N ASP A 76 3.68 2.85 2.56
CA ASP A 76 5.07 2.69 2.99
C ASP A 76 5.95 2.13 1.85
N THR A 77 5.38 1.21 1.08
CA THR A 77 6.06 0.63 -0.09
C THR A 77 6.20 1.68 -1.21
N ALA A 78 5.17 2.49 -1.47
CA ALA A 78 5.22 3.58 -2.45
C ALA A 78 6.29 4.62 -2.09
N GLU A 79 6.37 4.99 -0.81
CA GLU A 79 7.40 5.90 -0.29
C GLU A 79 8.80 5.30 -0.47
N GLY A 80 8.99 4.03 -0.09
CA GLY A 80 10.27 3.34 -0.26
C GLY A 80 10.74 3.25 -1.72
N LEU A 81 9.81 3.04 -2.66
CA LEU A 81 10.11 3.04 -4.09
C LEU A 81 10.50 4.41 -4.61
N SER A 82 9.77 5.46 -4.19
CA SER A 82 10.05 6.84 -4.57
C SER A 82 11.41 7.31 -4.04
N GLY A 83 11.71 6.99 -2.78
CA GLY A 83 13.03 7.26 -2.19
C GLY A 83 14.16 6.49 -2.88
N THR A 84 13.89 5.25 -3.31
CA THR A 84 14.86 4.48 -4.11
C THR A 84 15.10 5.11 -5.48
N ALA A 85 14.03 5.57 -6.16
CA ALA A 85 14.14 6.26 -7.45
C ALA A 85 14.94 7.56 -7.33
N GLU A 86 14.70 8.34 -6.27
CA GLU A 86 15.48 9.54 -5.95
C GLU A 86 16.96 9.20 -5.71
N GLY A 87 17.24 8.13 -4.96
CA GLY A 87 18.60 7.63 -4.74
C GLY A 87 19.35 7.35 -6.05
N TYR A 88 18.71 6.68 -7.02
CA TYR A 88 19.32 6.43 -8.34
C TYR A 88 19.60 7.72 -9.11
N ARG A 89 18.67 8.70 -9.10
CA ARG A 89 18.89 9.99 -9.78
C ARG A 89 20.06 10.77 -9.19
N ASN A 90 20.20 10.75 -7.86
CA ASN A 90 21.28 11.45 -7.18
C ASN A 90 22.65 10.82 -7.50
N ILE A 91 22.73 9.48 -7.54
CA ILE A 91 23.95 8.77 -7.95
C ILE A 91 24.31 9.10 -9.40
N ASP A 92 23.34 9.07 -10.32
CA ASP A 92 23.59 9.41 -11.72
C ASP A 92 24.10 10.85 -11.88
N PHE A 93 23.53 11.80 -11.12
CA PHE A 93 23.99 13.20 -11.11
C PHE A 93 25.42 13.35 -10.60
N ASP A 94 25.78 12.66 -9.51
CA ASP A 94 27.13 12.70 -8.96
C ASP A 94 28.18 12.07 -9.89
N VAL A 95 27.82 10.99 -10.59
CA VAL A 95 28.68 10.36 -11.60
C VAL A 95 28.93 11.31 -12.78
N VAL A 96 27.88 11.95 -13.31
CA VAL A 96 28.03 12.92 -14.41
C VAL A 96 28.93 14.09 -13.98
N ARG A 97 28.69 14.64 -12.79
CA ARG A 97 29.48 15.75 -12.24
C ARG A 97 30.94 15.38 -12.02
N THR A 98 31.24 14.17 -11.55
CA THR A 98 32.62 13.72 -11.35
C THR A 98 33.35 13.45 -12.66
N MET A 99 32.64 13.02 -13.71
CA MET A 99 33.23 12.83 -15.05
C MET A 99 33.53 14.16 -15.77
N GLU A 100 32.76 15.23 -15.53
CA GLU A 100 33.04 16.57 -16.10
C GLU A 100 34.30 17.24 -15.51
N VAL A 101 34.78 16.79 -14.35
CA VAL A 101 35.91 17.40 -13.61
C VAL A 101 37.27 16.74 -13.92
N ILE A 102 37.30 15.67 -14.72
CA ILE A 102 38.57 15.01 -15.13
C ILE A 102 39.07 15.63 -16.45
N PRO A 103 40.13 16.46 -16.45
CA PRO A 103 40.77 16.91 -17.69
C PRO A 103 41.50 15.73 -18.36
N ALA A 104 41.50 15.75 -19.70
CA ALA A 104 42.13 14.75 -20.57
C ALA A 104 43.65 14.60 -20.36
#